data_AF-A0A383D379-F1
#
_entry.id   AF-A0A383D379-F1
#
_cell.length_a   1.000
_cell.length_b   1.000
_cell.length_c   1.000
_cell.angle_alpha   90.00
_cell.angle_beta   90.00
_cell.angle_gamma   90.00
#
_symmetry.space_group_name_H-M   'P 1'
#
loop_
_entity.id
_entity.type
_entity.pdbx_description
1 polymer ?
#
loop_
_entity_poly.entity_id
_entity_poly.type
_entity_poly.pdbx_seq_one_letter_code
_entity_poly.pdbx_strand_id
1 'polypeptide(L)'
;ELVGVSFCIEEGEAAYVPVAHDYPDAPAQLSREFVLDALKPILESDTVIKVGQHIKYDKNVLANYDITLNGIGFDTMLESYVLNSTAQRHDMDSLALAYLGHKTIHFEEIAGKGAKQLTFNQISLEEAGPYAAEDADITLRLHNAIWTKLKEIPELKNLLIDVEVPLACVLSRMEQEGVLIDSQRLRQQSQDLATRIAELESEVHEEAGEPFNLGSTKQLQHVLFEKMSLPIIKKTP
;
A
#
# COMPACT_ATOMS: atom_id res chain seq x y z
N GLU A 1 6.00 -11.95 5.47
CA GLU A 1 7.29 -12.66 5.56
C GLU A 1 8.07 -12.40 4.28
N LEU A 2 9.40 -12.24 4.35
CA LEU A 2 10.25 -11.96 3.18
C LEU A 2 10.49 -13.24 2.37
N VAL A 3 10.05 -13.25 1.10
CA VAL A 3 10.16 -14.40 0.21
C VAL A 3 11.39 -14.33 -0.72
N GLY A 4 11.83 -13.12 -1.05
CA GLY A 4 13.08 -12.85 -1.76
C GLY A 4 13.31 -11.35 -1.90
N VAL A 5 14.43 -11.00 -2.51
CA VAL A 5 14.84 -9.61 -2.75
C VAL A 5 15.31 -9.48 -4.19
N SER A 6 15.04 -8.34 -4.83
CA SER A 6 15.57 -8.04 -6.16
C SER A 6 16.39 -6.75 -6.14
N PHE A 7 17.34 -6.68 -7.06
CA PHE A 7 18.25 -5.55 -7.23
C PHE A 7 18.48 -5.29 -8.70
N CYS A 8 18.65 -4.02 -9.04
CA CYS A 8 19.08 -3.56 -10.35
C CYS A 8 20.21 -2.54 -10.13
N ILE A 9 21.35 -2.75 -10.80
CA ILE A 9 22.51 -1.84 -10.71
C ILE A 9 22.71 -1.02 -11.98
N GLU A 10 22.19 -1.51 -13.11
CA GLU A 10 22.23 -0.89 -14.42
C GLU A 10 20.94 -1.28 -15.18
N GLU A 11 20.39 -0.38 -16.00
CA GLU A 11 19.17 -0.66 -16.75
C GLU A 11 19.32 -1.93 -17.61
N GLY A 12 18.39 -2.87 -17.44
CA GLY A 12 18.42 -4.19 -18.07
C GLY A 12 19.24 -5.25 -17.31
N GLU A 13 19.97 -4.88 -16.25
CA GLU A 13 20.77 -5.77 -15.42
C GLU A 13 20.20 -5.88 -14.00
N ALA A 14 19.15 -6.71 -13.87
CA ALA A 14 18.48 -6.99 -12.61
C ALA A 14 18.58 -8.47 -12.20
N ALA A 15 18.58 -8.72 -10.90
CA ALA A 15 18.65 -10.06 -10.31
C ALA A 15 17.61 -10.23 -9.20
N TYR A 16 17.12 -11.45 -9.05
CA TYR A 16 16.24 -11.87 -7.96
C TYR A 16 16.92 -12.95 -7.12
N VAL A 17 16.90 -12.79 -5.80
CA VAL A 17 17.44 -13.74 -4.82
C VAL A 17 16.27 -14.33 -4.01
N PRO A 18 15.81 -15.55 -4.33
CA PRO A 18 14.79 -16.24 -3.55
C PRO A 18 15.36 -16.78 -2.24
N VAL A 19 14.57 -16.70 -1.16
CA VAL A 19 14.98 -17.17 0.17
C VAL A 19 13.95 -18.00 0.92
N ALA A 20 12.69 -18.02 0.46
CA ALA A 20 11.60 -18.72 1.16
C ALA A 20 10.45 -19.14 0.23
N HIS A 21 10.75 -19.57 -0.99
CA HIS A 21 9.76 -20.29 -1.79
C HIS A 21 9.61 -21.72 -1.27
N ASP A 22 8.37 -22.16 -1.05
CA ASP A 22 8.01 -23.40 -0.34
C ASP A 22 6.92 -24.21 -1.07
N TYR A 23 6.78 -24.04 -2.37
CA TYR A 23 5.96 -24.90 -3.22
C TYR A 23 6.57 -26.31 -3.38
N PRO A 24 5.78 -27.33 -3.75
CA PRO A 24 6.29 -28.68 -3.98
C PRO A 24 7.44 -28.70 -4.99
N ASP A 25 8.53 -29.38 -4.66
CA ASP A 25 9.74 -29.48 -5.49
C ASP A 25 10.48 -28.15 -5.73
N ALA A 26 10.25 -27.13 -4.89
CA ALA A 26 11.01 -25.88 -4.93
C ALA A 26 12.52 -26.15 -4.90
N PRO A 27 13.31 -25.55 -5.83
CA PRO A 27 14.76 -25.73 -5.84
C PRO A 27 15.41 -25.26 -4.54
N ALA A 28 16.63 -25.77 -4.30
CA ALA A 28 17.45 -25.31 -3.19
C ALA A 28 17.72 -23.80 -3.31
N GLN A 29 17.50 -23.09 -2.22
CA GLN A 29 17.66 -21.65 -2.10
C GLN A 29 18.69 -21.33 -1.00
N LEU A 30 19.28 -20.13 -1.06
CA LEU A 30 20.03 -19.62 0.08
C LEU A 30 19.07 -19.40 1.25
N SER A 31 19.54 -19.62 2.49
CA SER A 31 18.71 -19.30 3.65
C SER A 31 18.48 -17.80 3.75
N ARG A 32 17.30 -17.40 4.21
CA ARG A 32 16.97 -15.99 4.46
C ARG A 32 18.00 -15.30 5.35
N GLU A 33 18.41 -15.96 6.43
CA GLU A 33 19.41 -15.45 7.37
C GLU A 33 20.74 -15.14 6.65
N PHE A 34 21.27 -16.08 5.87
CA PHE A 34 22.52 -15.89 5.13
C PHE A 34 22.44 -14.70 4.16
N VAL A 35 21.34 -14.58 3.42
CA VAL A 35 21.14 -13.49 2.45
C VAL A 35 21.00 -12.15 3.16
N LEU A 36 20.19 -12.09 4.22
CA LEU A 36 19.99 -10.87 4.99
C LEU A 36 21.25 -10.41 5.71
N ASP A 37 22.04 -11.32 6.30
CA ASP A 37 23.31 -11.00 6.93
C ASP A 37 24.32 -10.43 5.92
N ALA A 38 24.37 -11.00 4.72
CA ALA A 38 25.24 -10.50 3.65
C ALA A 38 24.82 -9.11 3.14
N LEU A 39 23.52 -8.84 3.09
CA LEU A 39 22.97 -7.59 2.59
C LEU A 39 22.90 -6.48 3.65
N LYS A 40 22.82 -6.84 4.93
CA LYS A 40 22.65 -5.89 6.05
C LYS A 40 23.63 -4.71 6.01
N PRO A 41 24.95 -4.87 5.76
CA PRO A 41 25.87 -3.74 5.67
C PRO A 41 25.52 -2.74 4.56
N ILE A 42 24.95 -3.22 3.45
CA ILE A 42 24.53 -2.39 2.32
C ILE A 42 23.20 -1.71 2.63
N LEU A 43 22.24 -2.47 3.16
CA LEU A 43 20.89 -1.99 3.49
C LEU A 43 20.91 -0.93 4.61
N GLU A 44 21.76 -1.10 5.62
CA GLU A 44 21.90 -0.16 6.75
C GLU A 44 22.87 0.99 6.51
N SER A 45 23.56 1.01 5.37
CA SER A 45 24.47 2.10 5.01
C SER A 45 23.72 3.38 4.62
N ASP A 46 24.13 4.51 5.21
CA ASP A 46 23.66 5.84 4.81
C ASP A 46 24.31 6.36 3.50
N THR A 47 25.42 5.75 3.09
CA THR A 47 26.20 6.21 1.92
C THR A 47 25.86 5.44 0.65
N VAL A 48 25.35 4.20 0.78
CA VAL A 48 24.80 3.47 -0.35
C VAL A 48 23.38 3.95 -0.56
N ILE A 49 23.17 4.68 -1.65
CA ILE A 49 21.86 5.25 -1.99
C ILE A 49 21.00 4.19 -2.66
N LYS A 50 19.74 4.09 -2.21
CA LYS A 50 18.73 3.18 -2.79
C LYS A 50 17.62 3.97 -3.46
N VAL A 51 17.15 3.38 -4.56
CA VAL A 51 15.95 3.77 -5.29
C VAL A 51 14.93 2.64 -5.12
N GLY A 52 13.67 2.97 -4.86
CA GLY A 52 12.59 2.00 -4.77
C GLY A 52 11.28 2.56 -5.31
N GLN A 53 10.28 1.71 -5.50
CA GLN A 53 8.91 2.13 -5.72
C GLN A 53 8.13 1.86 -4.43
N HIS A 54 7.59 2.89 -3.78
CA HIS A 54 6.91 2.75 -2.49
C HIS A 54 7.80 2.10 -1.41
N ILE A 55 9.06 2.54 -1.33
CA ILE A 55 10.14 1.92 -0.53
C ILE A 55 9.89 1.91 0.99
N LYS A 56 8.89 2.67 1.45
CA LYS A 56 8.32 2.59 2.80
C LYS A 56 7.87 1.15 3.13
N TYR A 57 7.28 0.44 2.17
CA TYR A 57 6.86 -0.95 2.34
C TYR A 57 8.08 -1.85 2.60
N ASP A 58 9.12 -1.75 1.78
CA ASP A 58 10.35 -2.53 1.93
C ASP A 58 11.03 -2.26 3.28
N LYS A 59 11.05 -1.00 3.72
CA LYS A 59 11.56 -0.61 5.04
C LYS A 59 10.80 -1.31 6.16
N ASN A 60 9.47 -1.41 6.07
CA ASN A 60 8.65 -2.13 7.05
C ASN A 60 8.87 -3.65 7.00
N VAL A 61 9.05 -4.23 5.81
CA VAL A 61 9.34 -5.67 5.67
C VAL A 61 10.67 -6.02 6.34
N LEU A 62 11.73 -5.23 6.07
CA LEU A 62 13.07 -5.43 6.63
C LEU A 62 13.14 -5.21 8.15
N ALA A 63 12.31 -4.32 8.70
CA ALA A 63 12.24 -4.09 10.14
C ALA A 63 11.81 -5.35 10.92
N ASN A 64 11.04 -6.26 10.31
CA ASN A 64 10.68 -7.55 10.93
C ASN A 64 11.88 -8.50 11.10
N TYR A 65 13.03 -8.15 10.51
CA TYR A 65 14.27 -8.91 10.54
C TYR A 65 15.41 -8.12 11.18
N ASP A 66 15.09 -7.14 12.03
CA ASP A 66 16.07 -6.29 12.72
C ASP A 66 17.06 -5.60 11.75
N ILE A 67 16.58 -5.22 10.56
CA ILE A 67 17.34 -4.47 9.56
C ILE A 67 16.74 -3.08 9.41
N THR A 68 17.54 -2.06 9.66
CA THR A 68 17.14 -0.66 9.46
C THR A 68 17.51 -0.21 8.06
N LEU A 69 16.56 -0.23 7.11
CA LEU A 69 16.82 0.28 5.75
C LEU A 69 17.15 1.79 5.80
N ASN A 70 18.40 2.12 5.52
CA ASN A 70 18.95 3.48 5.49
C ASN A 70 19.34 3.85 4.06
N GLY A 71 19.79 5.09 3.83
CA GLY A 71 20.23 5.55 2.51
C GLY A 71 19.12 5.52 1.46
N ILE A 72 17.84 5.61 1.86
CA ILE A 72 16.73 5.80 0.92
C ILE A 72 16.90 7.19 0.30
N GLY A 73 17.35 7.24 -0.95
CA GLY A 73 17.54 8.50 -1.67
C GLY A 73 16.34 8.89 -2.50
N PHE A 74 15.67 7.90 -3.10
CA PHE A 74 14.61 8.13 -4.07
C PHE A 74 13.49 7.10 -3.94
N ASP A 75 12.27 7.56 -4.15
CA ASP A 75 11.06 6.72 -4.28
C ASP A 75 10.33 7.16 -5.55
N THR A 76 10.23 6.29 -6.56
CA THR A 76 9.65 6.64 -7.87
C THR A 76 8.16 6.99 -7.80
N MET A 77 7.44 6.50 -6.79
CA MET A 77 6.07 6.92 -6.51
C MET A 77 6.05 8.40 -6.07
N LEU A 78 6.95 8.78 -5.17
CA LEU A 78 7.06 10.15 -4.66
C LEU A 78 7.63 11.10 -5.71
N GLU A 79 8.61 10.66 -6.50
CA GLU A 79 9.12 11.43 -7.63
C GLU A 79 8.01 11.78 -8.61
N SER A 80 7.17 10.79 -8.96
CA SER A 80 6.02 11.02 -9.82
C SER A 80 4.99 11.97 -9.19
N TYR A 81 4.69 11.78 -7.90
CA TYR A 81 3.74 12.61 -7.16
C TYR A 81 4.19 14.08 -7.08
N VAL A 82 5.45 14.31 -6.75
CA VAL A 82 6.04 15.65 -6.68
C VAL A 82 6.06 16.31 -8.05
N LEU A 83 6.37 15.56 -9.11
CA LEU A 83 6.39 16.10 -10.47
C LEU A 83 4.99 16.47 -10.96
N ASN A 84 3.97 15.67 -10.65
CA ASN A 84 2.58 15.95 -11.01
C ASN A 84 1.58 15.23 -10.10
N SER A 85 1.18 15.89 -9.01
CA SER A 85 0.23 15.32 -8.04
C SER A 85 -1.21 15.17 -8.57
N THR A 86 -1.52 15.71 -9.75
CA THR A 86 -2.85 15.60 -10.38
C THR A 86 -2.96 14.42 -11.35
N ALA A 87 -1.86 13.69 -11.56
CA ALA A 87 -1.90 12.43 -12.29
C ALA A 87 -2.86 11.43 -11.61
N GLN A 88 -3.52 10.59 -12.40
CA GLN A 88 -4.54 9.69 -11.85
C GLN A 88 -3.97 8.63 -10.91
N ARG A 89 -2.76 8.12 -11.21
CA ARG A 89 -2.13 6.99 -10.53
C ARG A 89 -0.61 7.14 -10.52
N HIS A 90 0.02 6.67 -9.44
CA HIS A 90 1.48 6.68 -9.23
C HIS A 90 2.04 5.28 -8.94
N ASP A 91 1.28 4.21 -9.21
CA ASP A 91 1.78 2.84 -9.17
C ASP A 91 2.71 2.52 -10.35
N MET A 92 3.58 1.54 -10.16
CA MET A 92 4.62 1.16 -11.11
C MET A 92 4.06 0.89 -12.51
N ASP A 93 2.98 0.12 -12.62
CA ASP A 93 2.38 -0.26 -13.90
C ASP A 93 1.94 0.97 -14.71
N SER A 94 1.26 1.90 -14.03
CA SER A 94 0.81 3.16 -14.63
C SER A 94 1.99 4.03 -15.06
N LEU A 95 3.03 4.10 -14.23
CA LEU A 95 4.23 4.89 -14.51
C LEU A 95 5.08 4.31 -15.63
N ALA A 96 5.30 2.99 -15.64
CA ALA A 96 6.04 2.28 -16.67
C ALA A 96 5.40 2.50 -18.05
N LEU A 97 4.07 2.41 -18.13
CA LEU A 97 3.37 2.67 -19.37
C LEU A 97 3.49 4.14 -19.81
N ALA A 98 3.33 5.09 -18.88
CA ALA A 98 3.30 6.52 -19.20
C ALA A 98 4.70 7.08 -19.56
N TYR A 99 5.74 6.68 -18.84
CA TYR A 99 7.09 7.23 -18.99
C TYR A 99 7.99 6.38 -19.89
N LEU A 100 7.81 5.06 -19.90
CA LEU A 100 8.68 4.13 -20.60
C LEU A 100 8.01 3.46 -21.81
N GLY A 101 6.69 3.59 -21.96
CA GLY A 101 5.91 2.85 -22.96
C GLY A 101 5.93 1.33 -22.72
N HIS A 102 6.24 0.91 -21.49
CA HIS A 102 6.43 -0.48 -21.11
C HIS A 102 5.22 -1.01 -20.34
N LYS A 103 4.82 -2.25 -20.62
CA LYS A 103 3.80 -2.96 -19.83
C LYS A 103 4.51 -3.98 -18.96
N THR A 104 4.45 -3.76 -17.65
CA THR A 104 4.96 -4.65 -16.61
C THR A 104 4.12 -5.92 -16.51
N ILE A 105 4.72 -6.96 -15.95
CA ILE A 105 4.06 -8.19 -15.54
C ILE A 105 3.21 -7.86 -14.31
N HIS A 106 1.89 -8.00 -14.41
CA HIS A 106 1.04 -7.76 -13.24
C HIS A 106 1.13 -8.93 -12.25
N PHE A 107 1.03 -8.64 -10.95
CA PHE A 107 1.01 -9.67 -9.91
C PHE A 107 -0.07 -10.74 -10.15
N GLU A 108 -1.23 -10.34 -10.68
CA GLU A 108 -2.31 -11.28 -11.01
C GLU A 108 -1.97 -12.26 -12.14
N GLU A 109 -0.99 -11.96 -12.99
CA GLU A 109 -0.54 -12.86 -14.07
C GLU A 109 0.24 -14.04 -13.51
N ILE A 110 1.01 -13.85 -12.43
CA ILE A 110 1.81 -14.90 -11.79
C ILE A 110 1.14 -15.52 -10.56
N ALA A 111 0.29 -14.76 -9.86
CA ALA A 111 -0.36 -15.20 -8.62
C ALA A 111 -1.82 -15.61 -8.83
N GLY A 112 -2.45 -15.26 -9.97
CA GLY A 112 -3.88 -15.42 -10.17
C GLY A 112 -4.72 -14.38 -9.41
N LYS A 113 -6.02 -14.64 -9.24
CA LYS A 113 -7.01 -13.67 -8.70
C LYS A 113 -7.96 -14.27 -7.67
N GLY A 114 -8.50 -13.40 -6.82
CA GLY A 114 -9.56 -13.72 -5.87
C GLY A 114 -9.14 -14.70 -4.78
N ALA A 115 -10.08 -15.49 -4.26
CA ALA A 115 -9.82 -16.42 -3.15
C ALA A 115 -8.82 -17.55 -3.46
N LYS A 116 -8.46 -17.74 -4.74
CA LYS A 116 -7.46 -18.72 -5.19
C LYS A 116 -6.11 -18.07 -5.55
N GLN A 117 -5.96 -16.77 -5.32
CA GLN A 117 -4.69 -16.09 -5.55
C GLN A 117 -3.60 -16.69 -4.66
N LEU A 118 -2.48 -17.03 -5.28
CA LEU A 118 -1.31 -17.58 -4.62
C LEU A 118 -0.58 -16.48 -3.84
N THR A 119 0.04 -16.86 -2.73
CA THR A 119 1.04 -16.03 -2.07
C THR A 119 2.38 -16.18 -2.79
N PHE A 120 3.26 -15.18 -2.70
CA PHE A 120 4.49 -15.13 -3.51
C PHE A 120 5.42 -16.35 -3.31
N ASN A 121 5.45 -16.95 -2.12
CA ASN A 121 6.22 -18.16 -1.79
C ASN A 121 5.75 -19.41 -2.53
N GLN A 122 4.54 -19.38 -3.10
CA GLN A 122 3.93 -20.48 -3.84
C GLN A 122 4.09 -20.35 -5.36
N ILE A 123 4.73 -19.27 -5.84
CA ILE A 123 4.96 -19.00 -7.26
C ILE A 123 6.27 -19.67 -7.66
N SER A 124 6.33 -20.25 -8.86
CA SER A 124 7.56 -20.88 -9.34
C SER A 124 8.72 -19.87 -9.44
N LEU A 125 9.97 -20.32 -9.27
CA LEU A 125 11.12 -19.42 -9.42
C LEU A 125 11.26 -18.87 -10.85
N GLU A 126 10.79 -19.62 -11.85
CA GLU A 126 10.78 -19.21 -13.26
C GLU A 126 9.83 -18.04 -13.53
N GLU A 127 8.77 -17.88 -12.72
CA GLU A 127 7.81 -16.77 -12.82
C GLU A 127 8.14 -15.64 -11.84
N ALA A 128 8.52 -15.99 -10.60
CA ALA A 128 8.85 -15.01 -9.56
C ALA A 128 10.11 -14.20 -9.89
N GLY A 129 11.10 -14.84 -10.54
CA GLY A 129 12.35 -14.20 -10.93
C GLY A 129 12.16 -13.04 -11.90
N PRO A 130 11.57 -13.27 -13.09
CA PRO A 130 11.30 -12.21 -14.06
C PRO A 130 10.43 -11.09 -13.49
N TYR A 131 9.39 -11.40 -12.72
CA TYR A 131 8.54 -10.39 -12.09
C TYR A 131 9.34 -9.51 -11.11
N ALA A 132 10.03 -10.11 -10.15
CA ALA A 132 10.76 -9.33 -9.15
C ALA A 132 11.96 -8.58 -9.73
N ALA A 133 12.65 -9.15 -10.72
CA ALA A 133 13.75 -8.49 -11.42
C ALA A 133 13.25 -7.33 -12.30
N GLU A 134 12.09 -7.49 -12.95
CA GLU A 134 11.45 -6.41 -13.71
C GLU A 134 11.07 -5.24 -12.79
N ASP A 135 10.50 -5.50 -11.61
CA ASP A 135 10.18 -4.44 -10.64
C ASP A 135 11.41 -3.58 -10.31
N ALA A 136 12.57 -4.21 -10.08
CA ALA A 136 13.82 -3.52 -9.80
C ALA A 136 14.36 -2.74 -11.02
N ASP A 137 14.31 -3.33 -12.21
CA ASP A 137 14.72 -2.67 -13.46
C ASP A 137 13.85 -1.46 -13.79
N ILE A 138 12.54 -1.65 -13.79
CA ILE A 138 11.57 -0.61 -14.11
C ILE A 138 11.64 0.52 -13.10
N THR A 139 11.85 0.22 -11.82
CA THR A 139 12.09 1.26 -10.80
C THR A 139 13.31 2.12 -11.16
N LEU A 140 14.45 1.52 -11.53
CA LEU A 140 15.64 2.29 -11.90
C LEU A 140 15.41 3.14 -13.16
N ARG A 141 14.77 2.57 -14.17
CA ARG A 141 14.43 3.26 -15.44
C ARG A 141 13.44 4.42 -15.21
N LEU A 142 12.44 4.21 -14.34
CA LEU A 142 11.50 5.25 -13.93
C LEU A 142 12.21 6.39 -13.21
N HIS A 143 13.09 6.07 -12.25
CA HIS A 143 13.90 7.07 -11.57
C HIS A 143 14.68 7.91 -12.57
N ASN A 144 15.43 7.28 -13.49
CA ASN A 144 16.21 7.99 -14.50
C ASN A 144 15.34 8.93 -15.37
N ALA A 145 14.16 8.46 -15.78
CA ALA A 145 13.23 9.23 -16.61
C ALA A 145 12.57 10.40 -15.86
N ILE A 146 12.11 10.18 -14.62
CA ILE A 146 11.37 11.17 -13.83
C ILE A 146 12.35 12.17 -13.20
N TRP A 147 13.43 11.68 -12.59
CA TRP A 147 14.47 12.51 -11.97
C TRP A 147 15.08 13.50 -12.95
N THR A 148 15.28 13.10 -14.21
CA THR A 148 15.79 13.99 -15.27
C THR A 148 14.88 15.20 -15.48
N LYS A 149 13.57 15.08 -15.31
CA LYS A 149 12.62 16.20 -15.40
C LYS A 149 12.54 16.98 -14.09
N LEU A 150 12.53 16.27 -12.96
CA LEU A 150 12.34 16.84 -11.63
C LEU A 150 13.53 17.72 -11.21
N LYS A 151 14.76 17.30 -11.53
CA LYS A 151 15.99 18.05 -11.18
C LYS A 151 16.11 19.42 -11.86
N GLU A 152 15.38 19.63 -12.97
CA GLU A 152 15.34 20.90 -13.70
C GLU A 152 14.45 21.95 -12.99
N ILE A 153 13.69 21.54 -11.97
CA ILE A 153 12.80 22.40 -11.19
C ILE A 153 13.28 22.37 -9.72
N PRO A 154 14.16 23.31 -9.30
CA PRO A 154 14.81 23.28 -7.99
C PRO A 154 13.85 23.18 -6.80
N GLU A 155 12.69 23.84 -6.87
CA GLU A 155 11.68 23.82 -5.81
C GLU A 155 11.10 22.41 -5.60
N LEU A 156 10.81 21.69 -6.70
CA LEU A 156 10.29 20.32 -6.64
C LEU A 156 11.37 19.34 -6.21
N LYS A 157 12.60 19.54 -6.69
CA LYS A 157 13.77 18.77 -6.24
C LYS A 157 13.94 18.84 -4.73
N ASN A 158 13.93 20.05 -4.17
CA ASN A 158 14.12 20.25 -2.74
C ASN A 158 12.90 19.70 -1.97
N LEU A 159 11.69 19.86 -2.48
CA LEU A 159 10.50 19.24 -1.88
C LEU A 159 10.65 17.71 -1.77
N LEU A 160 11.11 17.04 -2.82
CA LEU A 160 11.33 15.59 -2.79
C LEU A 160 12.40 15.19 -1.75
N ILE A 161 13.60 15.79 -1.83
CA ILE A 161 14.76 15.38 -1.04
C ILE A 161 14.64 15.79 0.42
N ASP A 162 14.19 17.02 0.68
CA ASP A 162 14.24 17.60 2.03
C ASP A 162 12.96 17.33 2.81
N VAL A 163 11.86 16.98 2.14
CA VAL A 163 10.54 16.79 2.78
C VAL A 163 9.97 15.40 2.53
N GLU A 164 9.65 15.05 1.28
CA GLU A 164 8.84 13.85 0.98
C GLU A 164 9.56 12.54 1.34
N VAL A 165 10.82 12.37 0.92
CA VAL A 165 11.61 11.16 1.23
C VAL A 165 11.89 11.03 2.75
N PRO A 166 12.32 12.08 3.47
CA PRO A 166 12.43 12.03 4.93
C PRO A 166 11.10 11.73 5.64
N LEU A 167 9.99 12.31 5.16
CA LEU A 167 8.66 12.07 5.72
C LEU A 167 8.24 10.61 5.56
N ALA A 168 8.50 9.98 4.41
CA ALA A 168 8.23 8.55 4.22
C ALA A 168 8.94 7.68 5.26
N CYS A 169 10.17 8.03 5.64
CA CYS A 169 10.91 7.34 6.70
C CYS A 169 10.29 7.54 8.09
N VAL A 170 9.73 8.72 8.38
CA VAL A 170 8.99 8.99 9.63
C VAL A 170 7.70 8.17 9.67
N LEU A 171 6.93 8.16 8.57
CA LEU A 171 5.68 7.41 8.45
C LEU A 171 5.90 5.91 8.64
N SER A 172 6.97 5.35 8.06
CA SER A 172 7.35 3.95 8.30
C SER A 172 7.54 3.64 9.79
N ARG A 173 8.23 4.51 10.55
CA ARG A 173 8.40 4.30 12.00
C ARG A 173 7.08 4.41 12.76
N MET A 174 6.21 5.34 12.38
CA MET A 174 4.88 5.46 12.98
C MET A 174 4.02 4.22 12.71
N GLU A 175 4.10 3.67 11.50
CA GLU A 175 3.41 2.43 11.12
C GLU A 175 3.94 1.21 11.89
N GLN A 176 5.25 1.13 12.10
CA GLN A 176 5.90 0.06 12.88
C GLN A 176 5.55 0.10 14.37
N GLU A 177 5.47 1.29 14.95
CA GLU A 177 5.07 1.48 16.36
C GLU A 177 3.58 1.16 16.55
N GLY A 178 2.75 1.55 15.59
CA GLY A 178 1.31 1.36 15.65
C GLY A 178 0.62 2.23 16.71
N VAL A 179 -0.58 1.80 17.11
CA VAL A 179 -1.37 2.48 18.14
C VAL A 179 -1.97 1.44 19.08
N LEU A 180 -1.84 1.67 20.39
CA LEU A 180 -2.43 0.79 21.40
C LEU A 180 -3.96 0.98 21.45
N ILE A 181 -4.69 -0.11 21.25
CA ILE A 181 -6.16 -0.12 21.24
C ILE A 181 -6.70 -0.98 22.38
N ASP A 182 -7.57 -0.40 23.20
CA ASP A 182 -8.35 -1.13 24.21
C ASP A 182 -9.59 -1.77 23.56
N SER A 183 -9.45 -3.04 23.21
CA SER A 183 -10.52 -3.83 22.60
C SER A 183 -11.73 -4.05 23.51
N GLN A 184 -11.52 -4.07 24.84
CA GLN A 184 -12.61 -4.24 25.81
C GLN A 184 -13.46 -2.98 25.88
N ARG A 185 -12.83 -1.80 25.93
CA ARG A 185 -13.54 -0.52 25.91
C ARG A 185 -14.31 -0.33 24.60
N LEU A 186 -13.72 -0.68 23.46
CA LEU A 186 -14.44 -0.64 22.17
C LEU A 186 -15.64 -1.59 22.15
N ARG A 187 -15.52 -2.78 22.76
CA ARG A 187 -16.64 -3.72 22.89
C ARG A 187 -17.75 -3.17 23.78
N GLN A 188 -17.41 -2.53 24.90
CA GLN A 188 -18.39 -1.88 25.76
C GLN A 188 -19.13 -0.76 25.01
N GLN A 189 -18.37 0.10 24.31
CA GLN A 189 -18.97 1.16 23.50
C GLN A 189 -19.90 0.60 22.41
N SER A 190 -19.54 -0.52 21.79
CA SER A 190 -20.40 -1.19 20.82
C SER A 190 -21.71 -1.68 21.44
N GLN A 191 -21.69 -2.18 22.68
CA GLN A 191 -22.90 -2.61 23.39
C GLN A 191 -23.77 -1.41 23.75
N ASP A 192 -23.17 -0.35 24.29
CA ASP A 192 -23.89 0.87 24.66
C ASP A 192 -24.58 1.50 23.43
N LEU A 193 -23.89 1.53 22.29
CA LEU A 193 -24.46 1.99 21.02
C LEU A 193 -25.60 1.09 20.54
N ALA A 194 -25.46 -0.23 20.65
CA ALA A 194 -26.53 -1.16 20.26
C ALA A 194 -27.80 -0.96 21.11
N THR A 195 -27.64 -0.80 22.42
CA THR A 195 -28.76 -0.47 23.32
C THR A 195 -29.42 0.85 22.93
N ARG A 196 -28.62 1.90 22.71
CA ARG A 196 -29.15 3.22 22.37
C ARG A 196 -29.82 3.28 21.00
N ILE A 197 -29.33 2.50 20.03
CA ILE A 197 -29.98 2.35 18.72
C ILE A 197 -31.35 1.70 18.89
N ALA A 198 -31.46 0.65 19.71
CA ALA A 198 -32.74 -0.03 19.96
C ALA A 198 -33.73 0.87 20.71
N GLU A 199 -33.26 1.65 21.68
CA GLU A 199 -34.07 2.65 22.39
C GLU A 199 -34.62 3.71 21.43
N LEU A 200 -33.75 4.31 20.61
CA LEU A 200 -34.14 5.31 19.61
C LEU A 200 -35.06 4.74 18.53
N GLU A 201 -34.84 3.50 18.09
CA GLU A 201 -35.73 2.84 17.13
C GLU A 201 -37.14 2.69 17.71
N SER A 202 -37.24 2.30 18.98
CA SER A 202 -38.53 2.22 19.68
C SER A 202 -39.20 3.59 19.80
N GLU A 203 -38.46 4.64 20.19
CA GLU A 203 -38.98 6.01 20.27
C GLU A 203 -39.50 6.49 18.90
N VAL A 204 -38.77 6.21 17.81
CA VAL A 204 -39.19 6.58 16.46
C VAL A 204 -40.45 5.82 16.03
N HIS A 205 -40.55 4.52 16.33
CA HIS A 205 -41.75 3.74 16.02
C HIS A 205 -42.97 4.22 16.81
N GLU A 206 -42.78 4.66 18.05
CA GLU A 206 -43.84 5.25 18.89
C GLU A 206 -44.33 6.59 18.31
N GLU A 207 -43.42 7.51 17.98
CA GLU A 207 -43.75 8.81 17.36
C GLU A 207 -44.40 8.65 15.96
N ALA A 208 -43.98 7.65 15.18
CA ALA A 208 -44.57 7.32 13.88
C ALA A 208 -45.91 6.56 13.98
N GLY A 209 -46.20 6.00 15.16
CA GLY A 209 -47.38 5.17 15.43
C GLY A 209 -47.39 3.81 14.73
N GLU A 210 -46.27 3.37 14.15
CA GLU A 210 -46.11 2.03 13.55
C GLU A 210 -44.63 1.64 13.41
N PRO A 211 -44.31 0.34 13.44
CA PRO A 211 -42.96 -0.13 13.14
C PRO A 211 -42.66 -0.07 11.64
N PHE A 212 -41.48 0.42 11.30
CA PHE A 212 -40.96 0.42 9.93
C PHE A 212 -39.43 0.36 9.91
N ASN A 213 -38.86 -0.01 8.77
CA ASN A 213 -37.42 -0.13 8.60
C ASN A 213 -36.79 1.26 8.40
N LEU A 214 -36.05 1.72 9.42
CA LEU A 214 -35.29 2.98 9.40
C LEU A 214 -34.16 3.01 8.36
N GLY A 215 -33.68 1.85 7.91
CA GLY A 215 -32.75 1.75 6.80
C GLY A 215 -33.41 1.89 5.42
N SER A 216 -34.75 1.86 5.34
CA SER A 216 -35.48 1.99 4.07
C SER A 216 -35.84 3.45 3.82
N THR A 217 -35.11 4.10 2.91
CA THR A 217 -35.40 5.47 2.46
C THR A 217 -36.84 5.65 1.98
N LYS A 218 -37.43 4.62 1.37
CA LYS A 218 -38.83 4.62 0.91
C LYS A 218 -39.83 4.63 2.07
N GLN A 219 -39.62 3.80 3.09
CA GLN A 219 -40.53 3.76 4.25
C GLN A 219 -40.41 5.03 5.09
N LEU A 220 -39.18 5.52 5.30
CA LEU A 220 -38.94 6.82 5.94
C LEU A 220 -39.68 7.96 5.24
N GLN A 221 -39.61 8.05 3.90
CA GLN A 221 -40.30 9.09 3.15
C GLN A 221 -41.82 9.03 3.31
N HIS A 222 -42.39 7.83 3.24
CA HIS A 222 -43.83 7.63 3.43
C HIS A 222 -44.27 8.08 4.83
N VAL A 223 -43.57 7.66 5.88
CA VAL A 223 -43.89 8.04 7.26
C VAL A 223 -43.75 9.55 7.47
N LEU A 224 -42.62 10.15 7.10
CA LEU A 224 -42.35 11.57 7.38
C LEU A 224 -43.23 12.53 6.56
N PHE A 225 -43.42 12.25 5.26
CA PHE A 225 -44.03 13.23 4.35
C PHE A 225 -45.48 12.92 4.00
N GLU A 226 -45.87 11.65 3.93
CA GLU A 226 -47.26 11.30 3.64
C GLU A 226 -48.06 11.22 4.94
N LYS A 227 -47.59 10.44 5.92
CA LYS A 227 -48.33 10.19 7.16
C LYS A 227 -48.24 11.36 8.14
N MET A 228 -47.02 11.82 8.45
CA MET A 228 -46.79 12.94 9.38
C MET A 228 -46.93 14.32 8.70
N SER A 229 -47.06 14.38 7.37
CA SER A 229 -47.24 15.61 6.59
C SER A 229 -46.19 16.70 6.87
N LEU A 230 -44.96 16.29 7.21
CA LEU A 230 -43.88 17.24 7.50
C LEU A 230 -43.37 17.91 6.20
N PRO A 231 -42.91 19.17 6.27
CA PRO A 231 -42.35 19.85 5.10
C PRO A 231 -41.00 19.25 4.69
N ILE A 232 -40.74 19.18 3.38
CA ILE A 232 -39.42 18.78 2.85
C ILE A 232 -38.46 19.97 2.99
N ILE A 233 -37.59 19.95 4.01
CA ILE A 233 -36.66 21.06 4.30
C ILE A 233 -35.34 20.90 3.53
N LYS A 234 -34.82 19.69 3.38
CA LYS A 234 -33.56 19.41 2.66
C LYS A 234 -33.51 17.94 2.23
N LYS A 235 -33.06 17.67 0.99
CA LYS A 235 -32.67 16.32 0.58
C LYS A 235 -31.25 16.06 1.10
N THR A 236 -31.07 15.03 1.92
CA THR A 236 -29.74 14.51 2.24
C THR A 236 -29.23 13.75 1.00
N PRO A 237 -28.07 14.11 0.43
CA PRO A 237 -27.51 13.44 -0.74
C PRO A 237 -27.13 11.99 -0.46
#